data_AF-A0A7Z7QSU9-F1
#
_entry.id   AF-A0A7Z7QSU9-F1
#
_cell.length_a   1.000
_cell.length_b   1.000
_cell.length_c   1.000
_cell.angle_alpha   90.00
_cell.angle_beta   90.00
_cell.angle_gamma   90.00
#
_symmetry.space_group_name_H-M   'P 1'
#
loop_
_entity.id
_entity.type
_entity.pdbx_description
1 polymer ?
#
loop_
_entity_poly.entity_id
_entity_poly.type
_entity_poly.pdbx_seq_one_letter_code
_entity_poly.pdbx_strand_id
1 'polypeptide(L)'
;MKIGMRKSSLKKSFKARTTGKLKRQIKKKVIPGYGKKGMGILHPKKALYNKVYRKTTFGGISGINQSYSGKSKTIQYEYHEVFLKEHRVNKLAYCLLAFFLGSIGGQYFYMKEFKKGLLCFFLSWTTVPIFIGFYQAIKAIFEPFNNDDTISIYTK
;
A
#
# COMPACT_ATOMS: atom_id res chain seq x y z
N MET A 1 -11.00 -38.13 -7.63
CA MET A 1 -9.74 -37.77 -6.93
C MET A 1 -9.12 -39.04 -6.37
N LYS A 2 -7.79 -39.23 -6.44
CA LYS A 2 -7.10 -40.34 -5.77
C LYS A 2 -6.80 -39.91 -4.33
N ILE A 3 -7.44 -40.52 -3.35
CA ILE A 3 -7.33 -40.19 -1.91
C ILE A 3 -6.21 -41.05 -1.30
N GLY A 4 -5.37 -40.47 -0.44
CA GLY A 4 -4.32 -41.18 0.29
C GLY A 4 -2.88 -40.74 -0.02
N MET A 5 -1.94 -41.25 0.78
CA MET A 5 -0.52 -40.96 0.64
C MET A 5 0.05 -41.62 -0.62
N ARG A 6 0.76 -40.84 -1.45
CA ARG A 6 1.42 -41.38 -2.65
C ARG A 6 2.65 -42.18 -2.23
N LYS A 7 2.84 -43.36 -2.82
CA LYS A 7 4.08 -44.15 -2.68
C LYS A 7 5.30 -43.26 -3.00
N SER A 8 6.29 -43.25 -2.12
CA SER A 8 7.54 -42.52 -2.34
C SER A 8 8.34 -43.17 -3.47
N SER A 9 9.14 -42.39 -4.19
CA SER A 9 10.05 -42.90 -5.22
C SER A 9 11.39 -42.19 -5.12
N LEU A 10 12.47 -42.97 -5.09
CA LEU A 10 13.83 -42.47 -4.87
C LEU A 10 14.26 -41.50 -5.98
N LYS A 11 13.98 -41.83 -7.25
CA LYS A 11 14.26 -40.97 -8.41
C LYS A 11 13.59 -39.59 -8.29
N LYS A 12 12.33 -39.53 -7.83
CA LYS A 12 11.61 -38.25 -7.64
C LYS A 12 12.17 -37.46 -6.46
N SER A 13 12.56 -38.15 -5.38
CA SER A 13 13.22 -37.53 -4.21
C SER A 13 14.53 -36.85 -4.62
N PHE A 14 15.40 -37.58 -5.34
CA PHE A 14 16.69 -37.05 -5.78
C PHE A 14 16.53 -35.89 -6.76
N LYS A 15 15.60 -35.99 -7.73
CA LYS A 15 15.28 -34.90 -8.67
C LYS A 15 14.74 -33.65 -7.95
N ALA A 16 13.92 -33.83 -6.91
CA ALA A 16 13.39 -32.71 -6.13
C ALA A 16 14.49 -31.96 -5.37
N ARG A 17 15.53 -32.68 -4.92
CA ARG A 17 16.69 -32.11 -4.21
C ARG A 17 17.68 -31.41 -5.14
N THR A 18 17.90 -31.92 -6.35
CA THR A 18 18.87 -31.39 -7.33
C THR A 18 18.23 -30.42 -8.33
N THR A 19 17.95 -30.88 -9.55
CA THR A 19 17.49 -30.07 -10.69
C THR A 19 16.17 -29.34 -10.39
N GLY A 20 15.25 -29.97 -9.66
CA GLY A 20 13.98 -29.36 -9.28
C GLY A 20 14.15 -28.18 -8.32
N LYS A 21 15.12 -28.25 -7.40
CA LYS A 21 15.44 -27.17 -6.47
C LYS A 21 15.99 -25.96 -7.22
N LEU A 22 16.92 -26.18 -8.15
CA LEU A 22 17.50 -25.11 -8.97
C LEU A 22 16.41 -24.41 -9.81
N LYS A 23 15.60 -25.17 -10.54
CA LYS A 23 14.51 -24.58 -11.37
C LYS A 23 13.53 -23.74 -10.54
N ARG A 24 13.20 -24.16 -9.32
CA ARG A 24 12.31 -23.38 -8.42
C ARG A 24 12.95 -22.08 -7.95
N GLN A 25 14.25 -22.06 -7.69
CA GLN A 25 14.96 -20.85 -7.28
C GLN A 25 14.95 -19.79 -8.39
N ILE A 26 15.24 -20.21 -9.62
CA ILE A 26 15.18 -19.33 -10.80
C ILE A 26 13.76 -18.75 -10.93
N LYS A 27 12.73 -19.58 -10.91
CA LYS A 27 11.33 -19.11 -11.02
C LYS A 27 10.91 -18.16 -9.90
N LYS A 28 11.39 -18.37 -8.66
CA LYS A 28 11.11 -17.46 -7.54
C LYS A 28 11.73 -16.08 -7.71
N LYS A 29 12.88 -15.98 -8.39
CA LYS A 29 13.55 -14.70 -8.66
C LYS A 29 12.91 -13.95 -9.84
N VAL A 30 12.44 -14.69 -10.85
CA VAL A 30 11.89 -14.10 -12.08
C VAL A 30 10.40 -13.79 -11.97
N ILE A 31 9.59 -14.66 -11.36
CA ILE A 31 8.13 -14.53 -11.36
C ILE A 31 7.65 -13.98 -10.01
N PRO A 32 7.08 -12.76 -9.96
CA PRO A 32 6.52 -12.22 -8.72
C PRO A 32 5.40 -13.13 -8.21
N GLY A 33 5.39 -13.36 -6.89
CA GLY A 33 4.40 -14.22 -6.24
C GLY A 33 4.61 -15.74 -6.40
N TYR A 34 5.55 -16.23 -7.21
CA TYR A 34 5.76 -17.67 -7.37
C TYR A 34 6.25 -18.34 -6.08
N GLY A 35 5.51 -19.35 -5.60
CA GLY A 35 5.92 -20.16 -4.44
C GLY A 35 5.93 -19.44 -3.09
N LYS A 36 5.24 -18.30 -2.96
CA LYS A 36 5.02 -17.60 -1.67
C LYS A 36 3.84 -18.23 -0.91
N LYS A 37 3.98 -18.39 0.41
CA LYS A 37 2.89 -18.85 1.28
C LYS A 37 1.79 -17.77 1.31
N GLY A 38 0.52 -18.17 1.26
CA GLY A 38 -0.63 -17.25 1.25
C GLY A 38 -1.19 -16.87 -0.13
N MET A 39 -0.52 -17.24 -1.23
CA MET A 39 -0.99 -16.91 -2.59
C MET A 39 -2.34 -17.56 -2.97
N GLY A 40 -2.85 -18.49 -2.15
CA GLY A 40 -4.20 -19.05 -2.29
C GLY A 40 -5.32 -18.02 -2.14
N ILE A 41 -5.02 -16.81 -1.64
CA ILE A 41 -5.96 -15.67 -1.56
C ILE A 41 -6.52 -15.32 -2.94
N LEU A 42 -5.74 -15.50 -4.01
CA LEU A 42 -6.18 -15.22 -5.39
C LEU A 42 -7.31 -16.15 -5.87
N HIS A 43 -7.54 -17.28 -5.20
CA HIS A 43 -8.57 -18.27 -5.55
C HIS A 43 -9.38 -18.71 -4.31
N PRO A 44 -10.34 -17.89 -3.84
CA PRO A 44 -11.00 -18.07 -2.55
C PRO A 44 -11.74 -19.41 -2.42
N LYS A 45 -12.46 -19.84 -3.47
CA LYS A 45 -13.17 -21.13 -3.50
C LYS A 45 -12.24 -22.32 -3.27
N LYS A 46 -11.08 -22.35 -3.95
CA LYS A 46 -10.09 -23.43 -3.80
C LYS A 46 -9.39 -23.37 -2.45
N ALA A 47 -9.13 -22.17 -1.93
CA ALA A 47 -8.53 -21.99 -0.62
C ALA A 47 -9.43 -22.54 0.50
N LEU A 48 -10.74 -22.28 0.44
CA LEU A 48 -11.72 -22.82 1.38
C LEU A 48 -11.79 -24.35 1.30
N TYR A 49 -11.92 -24.90 0.09
CA TYR A 49 -11.95 -26.35 -0.12
C TYR A 49 -10.70 -27.05 0.43
N ASN A 50 -9.51 -26.53 0.12
CA ASN A 50 -8.24 -27.09 0.61
C ASN A 50 -8.11 -27.00 2.15
N LYS A 51 -8.71 -25.98 2.78
CA LYS A 51 -8.74 -25.82 4.24
C LYS A 51 -9.59 -26.92 4.88
N VAL A 52 -10.80 -27.15 4.36
CA VAL A 52 -11.70 -28.21 4.82
C VAL A 52 -11.06 -29.58 4.58
N TYR A 53 -10.61 -29.84 3.35
CA TYR A 53 -9.96 -31.11 2.99
C TYR A 53 -8.75 -31.44 3.87
N ARG A 54 -7.88 -30.47 4.17
CA ARG A 54 -6.71 -30.71 5.03
C ARG A 54 -7.12 -31.06 6.47
N LYS A 55 -8.14 -30.38 7.00
CA LYS A 55 -8.69 -30.65 8.34
C LYS A 55 -9.31 -32.05 8.42
N THR A 56 -10.12 -32.42 7.43
CA THR A 56 -10.86 -33.69 7.44
C THR A 56 -10.03 -34.90 7.03
N THR A 57 -9.04 -34.72 6.14
CA THR A 57 -8.25 -35.84 5.59
C THR A 57 -6.99 -36.15 6.40
N PHE A 58 -6.23 -35.13 6.81
CA PHE A 58 -4.95 -35.31 7.51
C PHE A 58 -5.03 -35.06 9.02
N GLY A 59 -6.11 -34.44 9.51
CA GLY A 59 -6.24 -34.04 10.92
C GLY A 59 -6.73 -35.13 11.87
N GLY A 60 -7.32 -36.23 11.36
CA GLY A 60 -7.95 -37.26 12.18
C GLY A 60 -9.01 -36.71 13.15
N ILE A 61 -9.55 -37.58 14.01
CA ILE A 61 -10.55 -37.23 15.04
C ILE A 61 -10.02 -36.15 16.00
N SER A 62 -8.70 -36.01 16.11
CA SER A 62 -8.00 -34.99 16.91
C SER A 62 -8.14 -33.55 16.36
N GLY A 63 -8.45 -33.37 15.07
CA GLY A 63 -8.61 -32.05 14.45
C GLY A 63 -9.97 -31.39 14.70
N ILE A 64 -10.93 -32.13 15.27
CA ILE A 64 -12.30 -31.68 15.52
C ILE A 64 -12.31 -30.69 16.70
N ASN A 65 -11.53 -30.96 17.74
CA ASN A 65 -11.47 -30.17 18.98
C ASN A 65 -10.76 -28.81 18.82
N GLN A 66 -10.01 -28.60 17.73
CA GLN A 66 -9.23 -27.38 17.52
C GLN A 66 -9.98 -26.30 16.71
N SER A 67 -11.24 -26.55 16.35
CA SER A 67 -12.04 -25.64 15.52
C SER A 67 -12.85 -24.59 16.31
N TYR A 68 -12.89 -24.67 17.64
CA TYR A 68 -13.54 -23.68 18.51
C TYR A 68 -12.58 -22.66 19.16
N SER A 69 -11.31 -22.59 18.73
CA SER A 69 -10.48 -21.42 19.08
C SER A 69 -10.70 -20.36 17.99
N GLY A 70 -11.84 -19.68 18.09
CA GLY A 70 -12.13 -18.47 17.33
C GLY A 70 -11.15 -17.38 17.75
N LYS A 71 -9.96 -17.38 17.13
CA LYS A 71 -9.08 -16.20 17.15
C LYS A 71 -9.68 -15.19 16.18
N SER A 72 -10.78 -14.57 16.61
CA SER A 72 -11.22 -13.29 16.07
C SER A 72 -10.03 -12.35 16.18
N LYS A 73 -9.44 -11.97 15.04
CA LYS A 73 -8.66 -10.75 15.01
C LYS A 73 -9.68 -9.63 15.06
N THR A 74 -10.01 -9.19 16.28
CA THR A 74 -10.59 -7.87 16.51
C THR A 74 -9.57 -6.90 15.91
N ILE A 75 -9.87 -6.36 14.72
CA ILE A 75 -9.14 -5.22 14.20
C ILE A 75 -9.55 -4.07 15.11
N GLN A 76 -8.74 -3.80 16.12
CA GLN A 76 -8.81 -2.57 16.89
C GLN A 76 -8.35 -1.48 15.94
N TYR A 77 -9.26 -0.59 15.55
CA TYR A 77 -8.92 0.60 14.80
C TYR A 77 -8.26 1.56 15.79
N GLU A 78 -6.93 1.54 15.82
CA GLU A 78 -6.15 2.52 16.57
C GLU A 78 -6.24 3.83 15.79
N TYR A 79 -7.02 4.76 16.31
CA TYR A 79 -7.05 6.13 15.80
C TYR A 79 -5.68 6.73 16.12
N HIS A 80 -4.80 6.77 15.12
CA HIS A 80 -3.68 7.69 15.18
C HIS A 80 -4.25 9.09 15.13
N GLU A 81 -4.17 9.82 16.24
CA GLU A 81 -4.35 11.26 16.22
C GLU A 81 -3.37 11.82 15.20
N VAL A 82 -3.94 12.39 14.14
CA VAL A 82 -3.18 13.12 13.15
C VAL A 82 -2.69 14.36 13.88
N PHE A 83 -1.42 14.36 14.25
CA PHE A 83 -0.75 15.54 14.76
C PHE A 83 -0.72 16.59 13.64
N LEU A 84 -1.75 17.43 13.60
CA LEU A 84 -1.86 18.53 12.66
C LEU A 84 -0.79 19.55 13.03
N LYS A 85 0.31 19.51 12.29
CA LYS A 85 1.41 20.43 12.52
C LYS A 85 1.05 21.77 11.88
N GLU A 86 0.69 22.74 12.70
CA GLU A 86 0.43 24.09 12.25
C GLU A 86 1.74 24.73 11.78
N HIS A 87 1.79 25.09 10.50
CA HIS A 87 2.89 25.85 9.94
C HIS A 87 2.35 27.17 9.38
N ARG A 88 2.87 28.27 9.93
CA ARG A 88 2.61 29.63 9.44
C ARG A 88 3.53 29.95 8.28
N VAL A 89 2.96 30.36 7.15
CA VAL A 89 3.73 30.78 5.97
C VAL A 89 3.24 32.14 5.47
N ASN A 90 4.14 32.96 4.95
CA ASN A 90 3.77 34.30 4.46
C ASN A 90 2.84 34.22 3.25
N LYS A 91 1.70 34.92 3.32
CA LYS A 91 0.63 34.89 2.32
C LYS A 91 1.07 35.38 0.94
N LEU A 92 1.80 36.50 0.91
CA LEU A 92 2.30 37.09 -0.33
C LEU A 92 3.35 36.20 -1.00
N ALA A 93 4.30 35.66 -0.22
CA ALA A 93 5.30 34.73 -0.73
C ALA A 93 4.65 33.47 -1.32
N TYR A 94 3.61 32.96 -0.65
CA TYR A 94 2.82 31.84 -1.13
C TYR A 94 2.09 32.16 -2.45
N CYS A 95 1.45 33.32 -2.53
CA CYS A 95 0.75 33.77 -3.74
C CYS A 95 1.70 33.95 -4.93
N LEU A 96 2.88 34.55 -4.71
CA LEU A 96 3.91 34.73 -5.74
C LEU A 96 4.48 33.38 -6.20
N LEU A 97 4.78 32.46 -5.28
CA LEU A 97 5.22 31.11 -5.65
C LEU A 97 4.13 30.33 -6.40
N ALA A 98 2.86 30.54 -6.06
CA ALA A 98 1.75 29.87 -6.73
C ALA A 98 1.55 30.37 -8.17
N PHE A 99 1.75 31.67 -8.38
CA PHE A 99 1.64 32.28 -9.71
C PHE A 99 2.84 31.94 -10.61
N PHE A 100 4.07 32.08 -10.12
CA PHE A 100 5.29 31.89 -10.93
C PHE A 100 5.81 30.45 -10.98
N LEU A 101 5.57 29.66 -9.94
CA LEU A 101 6.14 28.32 -9.76
C LEU A 101 5.07 27.23 -9.56
N GLY A 102 3.81 27.55 -9.86
CA GLY A 102 2.68 26.64 -9.71
C GLY A 102 2.69 25.46 -10.67
N SER A 103 3.27 25.62 -11.86
CA SER A 103 3.48 24.54 -12.85
C SER A 103 4.38 23.41 -12.33
N ILE A 104 5.32 23.73 -11.44
CA ILE A 104 6.26 22.80 -10.80
C ILE A 104 5.73 22.33 -9.44
N GLY A 105 4.78 23.08 -8.85
CA GLY A 105 4.26 22.83 -7.51
C GLY A 105 5.09 23.49 -6.41
N GLY A 106 5.80 24.58 -6.72
CA GLY A 106 6.62 25.33 -5.75
C GLY A 106 5.84 25.75 -4.50
N GLN A 107 4.56 26.09 -4.67
CA GLN A 107 3.66 26.42 -3.58
C GLN A 107 3.58 25.29 -2.52
N TYR A 108 3.61 24.02 -2.91
CA TYR A 108 3.53 22.88 -1.99
C TYR A 108 4.85 22.59 -1.29
N PHE A 109 5.98 22.91 -1.93
CA PHE A 109 7.30 22.84 -1.28
C PHE A 109 7.45 23.91 -0.20
N TYR A 110 6.90 25.12 -0.43
CA TYR A 110 6.84 26.18 0.58
C TYR A 110 5.97 25.80 1.77
N MET A 111 4.89 25.03 1.52
CA MET A 111 4.02 24.44 2.54
C MET A 111 4.61 23.18 3.21
N LYS A 112 5.84 22.75 2.86
CA LYS A 112 6.50 21.51 3.32
C LYS A 112 5.72 20.23 3.02
N GLU A 113 4.77 20.27 2.10
CA GLU A 113 3.98 19.12 1.67
C GLU A 113 4.64 18.43 0.46
N PHE A 114 5.80 17.82 0.72
CA PHE A 114 6.64 17.18 -0.31
C PHE A 114 5.88 16.20 -1.20
N LYS A 115 4.92 15.46 -0.65
CA LYS A 115 4.11 14.50 -1.43
C LYS A 115 3.29 15.19 -2.51
N LYS A 116 2.65 16.32 -2.21
CA LYS A 116 1.85 17.08 -3.17
C LYS A 116 2.74 17.84 -4.16
N GLY A 117 3.86 18.38 -3.69
CA GLY A 117 4.87 19.01 -4.55
C GLY A 117 5.48 18.04 -5.56
N LEU A 118 5.90 16.86 -5.11
CA LEU A 118 6.44 15.80 -5.97
C LEU A 118 5.38 15.26 -6.95
N LEU A 119 4.12 15.14 -6.51
CA LEU A 119 3.02 14.76 -7.39
C LEU A 119 2.82 15.79 -8.51
N CYS A 120 2.83 17.09 -8.19
CA CYS A 120 2.76 18.15 -9.19
C CYS A 120 3.98 18.16 -10.11
N PHE A 121 5.17 17.85 -9.59
CA PHE A 121 6.39 17.74 -10.39
C PHE A 121 6.27 16.63 -11.45
N PHE A 122 5.81 15.44 -11.07
CA PHE A 122 5.58 14.35 -12.03
C PHE A 122 4.40 14.61 -12.97
N LEU A 123 3.39 15.33 -12.50
CA LEU A 123 2.22 15.69 -13.29
C LEU A 123 2.40 16.98 -14.12
N SER A 124 3.58 17.62 -14.06
CA SER A 124 3.85 18.89 -14.75
C SER A 124 3.66 18.80 -16.28
N TRP A 125 3.81 17.59 -16.84
CA TRP A 125 3.59 17.31 -18.26
C TRP A 125 2.12 17.37 -18.74
N THR A 126 1.11 17.47 -17.87
CA THR A 126 -0.31 17.44 -18.30
C THR A 126 -1.02 18.79 -18.25
N THR A 127 -0.31 19.91 -18.03
CA THR A 127 -0.90 21.26 -17.87
C THR A 127 -1.81 21.41 -16.63
N VAL A 128 -2.31 20.31 -16.05
CA VAL A 128 -3.16 20.26 -14.85
C VAL A 128 -2.58 21.02 -13.65
N PRO A 129 -1.27 20.93 -13.34
CA PRO A 129 -0.69 21.67 -12.21
C PRO A 129 -0.76 23.19 -12.35
N ILE A 130 -0.83 23.72 -13.58
CA ILE A 130 -0.95 25.16 -13.82
C ILE A 130 -2.31 25.67 -13.32
N PHE A 131 -3.40 24.95 -13.64
CA PHE A 131 -4.74 25.31 -13.15
C PHE A 131 -4.86 25.16 -11.63
N ILE A 132 -4.21 24.15 -11.05
CA ILE A 132 -4.16 23.96 -9.60
C ILE A 132 -3.45 25.13 -8.90
N GLY A 133 -2.31 25.58 -9.44
CA GLY A 133 -1.55 26.71 -8.89
C GLY A 133 -2.32 28.03 -9.03
N PHE A 134 -2.94 28.25 -10.19
CA PHE A 134 -3.75 29.45 -10.44
C PHE A 134 -4.97 29.55 -9.52
N TYR A 135 -5.69 28.44 -9.32
CA TYR A 135 -6.78 28.37 -8.35
C TYR A 135 -6.31 28.71 -6.94
N GLN A 136 -5.14 28.23 -6.54
CA GLN A 136 -4.61 28.46 -5.20
C GLN A 136 -4.10 29.91 -5.00
N ALA A 137 -3.61 30.55 -6.05
CA ALA A 137 -3.27 31.97 -6.05
C ALA A 137 -4.53 32.85 -5.88
N ILE A 138 -5.59 32.57 -6.64
CA ILE A 138 -6.87 33.29 -6.50
C ILE A 138 -7.42 33.09 -5.08
N LYS A 139 -7.45 31.86 -4.58
CA LYS A 139 -7.93 31.57 -3.22
C LYS A 139 -7.17 32.38 -2.16
N ALA A 140 -5.83 32.44 -2.28
CA ALA A 140 -4.99 33.18 -1.34
C ALA A 140 -5.24 34.70 -1.39
N ILE A 141 -5.60 35.26 -2.54
CA ILE A 141 -5.96 36.69 -2.68
C ILE A 141 -7.28 37.01 -1.98
N PHE A 142 -8.27 36.11 -2.08
CA PHE A 142 -9.61 36.30 -1.53
C PHE A 142 -9.73 35.96 -0.03
N GLU A 143 -8.78 35.22 0.52
CA GLU A 143 -8.71 34.98 1.96
C GLU A 143 -8.48 36.32 2.69
N PRO A 144 -9.10 36.64 3.83
CA PRO A 144 -8.83 37.89 4.55
C PRO A 144 -7.40 37.92 5.10
N PHE A 145 -6.85 39.11 5.35
CA PHE A 145 -5.54 39.26 5.98
C PHE A 145 -5.63 38.96 7.49
N ASN A 146 -4.80 38.04 7.98
CA ASN A 146 -4.55 37.89 9.42
C ASN A 146 -3.55 38.96 9.88
N ASN A 147 -3.54 39.31 11.17
CA ASN A 147 -2.71 40.38 11.74
C ASN A 147 -1.19 40.28 11.46
N ASP A 148 -0.69 39.09 11.07
CA ASP A 148 0.72 38.82 10.78
C ASP A 148 1.01 38.55 9.28
N ASP A 149 0.06 38.77 8.37
CA ASP A 149 0.15 38.40 6.93
C ASP A 149 0.47 36.92 6.64
N THR A 150 0.25 36.04 7.63
CA THR A 150 0.53 34.60 7.53
C THR A 150 -0.73 33.77 7.27
N ILE A 151 -0.58 32.73 6.44
CA ILE A 151 -1.57 31.66 6.25
C ILE A 151 -1.21 30.53 7.20
N SER A 152 -2.16 30.10 8.04
CA SER A 152 -2.04 28.89 8.86
C SER A 152 -2.46 27.67 8.04
N ILE A 153 -1.54 26.71 7.90
CA ILE A 153 -1.77 25.53 7.08
C ILE A 153 -1.67 24.29 7.95
N TYR A 154 -2.70 23.45 7.83
CA TYR A 154 -2.80 22.17 8.53
C TYR A 154 -2.32 21.06 7.59
N THR A 155 -1.10 20.59 7.83
CA THR A 155 -0.57 19.41 7.12
C THR A 155 -0.91 18.14 7.91
N LYS A 156 -1.40 17.14 7.17
CA LYS A 156 -1.81 15.82 7.66
C LYS A 156 -0.67 14.80 7.60
#